data_AF-A0A1V5N519-F1
#
_entry.id   AF-A0A1V5N519-F1
#
_cell.length_a   1.000
_cell.length_b   1.000
_cell.length_c   1.000
_cell.angle_alpha   90.00
_cell.angle_beta   90.00
_cell.angle_gamma   90.00
#
_symmetry.space_group_name_H-M   'P 1'
#
loop_
_entity.id
_entity.type
_entity.pdbx_description
1 polymer ?
#
loop_
_entity_poly.entity_id
_entity_poly.type
_entity_poly.pdbx_seq_one_letter_code
_entity_poly.pdbx_strand_id
1 'polypeptide(L)'
;MEGYFAYWDGLLANHPGMLIDSCASGGRRNDLETLRRAVPMLRSDYYASPYGQQCQTYGLSLWFPYQGTGLVYSPGTLTDYWIRSSWVTEFSFGPGGEGLDFIDFKHWKKLTDEWRSVAHYFFGDYYPLTPYSMNEDVWMAWQFHREDLGEGVIQAFRRPDCFYESARFKLQDLEPEARYIVRQPDEKGSNRMTGRELMEKGLRITLENNPEAVTILYKKLK
;
A
#
# COMPACT_ATOMS: atom_id res chain seq x y z
N MET A 1 9.43 -6.15 30.83
CA MET A 1 8.38 -5.85 29.85
C MET A 1 7.01 -5.66 30.49
N GLU A 2 6.68 -6.36 31.59
CA GLU A 2 5.36 -6.25 32.24
C GLU A 2 4.96 -4.82 32.62
N GLY A 3 5.86 -4.03 33.19
CA GLY A 3 5.57 -2.62 33.53
C GLY A 3 5.27 -1.73 32.33
N TYR A 4 5.83 -2.04 31.15
CA TYR A 4 5.56 -1.30 29.92
C TYR A 4 4.14 -1.57 29.41
N PHE A 5 3.72 -2.84 29.34
CA PHE A 5 2.36 -3.19 28.94
C PHE A 5 1.33 -2.74 29.97
N ALA A 6 1.61 -2.88 31.27
CA ALA A 6 0.73 -2.39 32.33
C ALA A 6 0.49 -0.87 32.25
N TYR A 7 1.53 -0.10 31.89
CA TYR A 7 1.39 1.33 31.68
C TYR A 7 0.45 1.65 30.50
N TRP A 8 0.62 0.98 29.36
CA TRP A 8 -0.26 1.16 28.19
C TRP A 8 -1.69 0.70 28.46
N ASP A 9 -1.87 -0.42 29.15
CA ASP A 9 -3.18 -0.91 29.58
C ASP A 9 -3.88 0.10 30.50
N GLY A 10 -3.12 0.73 31.41
CA GLY A 10 -3.60 1.83 32.24
C GLY A 10 -4.02 3.06 31.43
N LEU A 11 -3.27 3.44 30.40
CA LEU A 11 -3.64 4.56 29.52
C LEU A 11 -4.95 4.28 28.79
N LEU A 12 -5.09 3.10 28.18
CA LEU A 12 -6.30 2.71 27.45
C LEU A 12 -7.51 2.55 28.38
N ALA A 13 -7.31 2.04 29.61
CA ALA A 13 -8.39 1.92 30.59
C ALA A 13 -8.93 3.30 31.03
N ASN A 14 -8.05 4.29 31.21
CA ASN A 14 -8.47 5.65 31.60
C ASN A 14 -8.92 6.50 30.41
N HIS A 15 -8.47 6.17 29.19
CA HIS A 15 -8.78 6.89 27.95
C HIS A 15 -9.09 5.91 26.80
N PRO A 16 -10.27 5.28 26.77
CA PRO A 16 -10.58 4.22 25.80
C PRO A 16 -10.53 4.63 24.31
N GLY A 17 -10.60 5.93 24.02
CA GLY A 17 -10.48 6.46 22.66
C GLY A 17 -9.07 6.94 22.27
N MET A 18 -8.07 6.75 23.15
CA MET A 18 -6.70 7.18 22.88
C MET A 18 -6.07 6.32 21.78
N LEU A 19 -5.54 6.98 20.75
CA LEU A 19 -4.70 6.34 19.74
C LEU A 19 -3.24 6.40 20.22
N ILE A 20 -2.54 5.27 20.13
CA ILE A 20 -1.13 5.17 20.49
C ILE A 20 -0.34 4.81 19.23
N ASP A 21 0.65 5.62 18.89
CA ASP A 21 1.63 5.31 17.87
C ASP A 21 2.80 4.53 18.48
N SER A 22 3.06 3.33 17.96
CA SER A 22 4.22 2.53 18.34
C SER A 22 5.41 2.87 17.45
N CYS A 23 6.43 3.48 18.06
CA CYS A 23 7.70 3.75 17.40
C CYS A 23 8.87 3.36 18.31
N ALA A 24 9.87 2.66 17.76
CA ALA A 24 11.14 2.36 18.40
C ALA A 24 12.26 2.32 17.35
N SER A 25 12.74 3.50 16.94
CA SER A 25 13.63 3.64 15.78
C SER A 25 12.98 2.98 14.54
N GLY A 26 11.77 3.42 14.23
CA GLY A 26 10.84 2.72 13.36
C GLY A 26 10.22 1.49 14.01
N GLY A 27 10.21 0.36 13.31
CA GLY A 27 9.41 -0.83 13.66
C GLY A 27 10.05 -1.86 14.59
N ARG A 28 11.03 -1.52 15.44
CA ARG A 28 11.67 -2.52 16.34
C ARG A 28 10.74 -3.11 17.41
N ARG A 29 9.53 -2.54 17.56
CA ARG A 29 8.47 -3.02 18.46
C ARG A 29 7.17 -3.33 17.71
N ASN A 30 7.26 -3.76 16.46
CA ASN A 30 6.11 -4.30 15.72
C ASN A 30 5.84 -5.76 16.11
N ASP A 31 5.78 -6.02 17.42
CA ASP A 31 5.42 -7.31 18.00
C ASP A 31 3.93 -7.35 18.35
N LEU A 32 3.36 -8.55 18.44
CA LEU A 32 1.91 -8.73 18.61
C LEU A 32 1.37 -8.08 19.89
N GLU A 33 2.11 -8.09 21.00
CA GLU A 33 1.62 -7.52 22.26
C GLU A 33 1.59 -5.99 22.22
N THR A 34 2.61 -5.38 21.60
CA THR A 34 2.61 -3.95 21.33
C THR A 34 1.48 -3.57 20.36
N LEU A 35 1.31 -4.33 19.27
CA LEU A 35 0.32 -4.02 18.22
C LEU A 35 -1.14 -4.28 18.61
N ARG A 36 -1.39 -5.00 19.70
CA ARG A 36 -2.73 -5.09 20.31
C ARG A 36 -3.19 -3.79 20.97
N ARG A 37 -2.25 -2.89 21.28
CA ARG A 37 -2.46 -1.67 22.08
C ARG A 37 -2.19 -0.39 21.29
N ALA A 38 -1.37 -0.48 20.26
CA ALA A 38 -0.89 0.65 19.47
C ALA A 38 -0.79 0.26 18.00
N VAL A 39 -0.69 1.26 17.12
CA VAL A 39 -0.48 1.06 15.69
C VAL A 39 0.87 1.63 15.26
N PRO A 40 1.57 1.06 14.27
CA PRO A 40 2.83 1.61 13.80
C PRO A 40 2.57 2.63 12.69
N MET A 41 2.66 3.93 13.02
CA MET A 41 2.63 4.99 12.01
C MET A 41 3.96 5.15 11.27
N LEU A 42 5.05 4.63 11.84
CA LEU A 42 6.35 4.55 11.17
C LEU A 42 6.86 3.11 11.15
N ARG A 43 6.85 2.50 9.96
CA ARG A 43 7.38 1.14 9.74
C ARG A 43 8.87 1.00 10.00
N SER A 44 9.66 1.99 9.61
CA SER A 44 11.13 1.95 9.68
C SER A 44 11.70 3.37 9.58
N ASP A 45 12.81 3.63 10.27
CA ASP A 45 13.60 4.85 10.04
C ASP A 45 14.19 4.88 8.62
N TYR A 46 14.22 3.74 7.92
CA TYR A 46 14.50 3.66 6.49
C TYR A 46 13.26 4.01 5.67
N TYR A 47 12.72 5.22 5.84
CA TYR A 47 11.48 5.64 5.17
C TYR A 47 11.70 6.45 3.88
N ALA A 48 12.88 7.04 3.72
CA ALA A 48 13.21 7.90 2.57
C ALA A 48 13.66 7.09 1.33
N SER A 49 12.91 6.05 0.96
CA SER A 49 13.20 5.21 -0.22
C SER A 49 11.93 4.56 -0.78
N PRO A 50 11.58 4.72 -2.07
CA PRO A 50 10.32 4.21 -2.61
C PRO A 50 10.35 2.68 -2.73
N TYR A 51 11.45 2.08 -3.19
CA TYR A 51 11.60 0.63 -3.16
C TYR A 51 11.66 0.10 -1.72
N GLY A 52 12.24 0.87 -0.79
CA GLY A 52 12.24 0.57 0.64
C GLY A 52 10.82 0.46 1.20
N GLN A 53 9.95 1.43 0.86
CA GLN A 53 8.54 1.39 1.22
C GLN A 53 7.82 0.19 0.61
N GLN A 54 8.10 -0.14 -0.65
CA GLN A 54 7.55 -1.34 -1.29
C GLN A 54 7.97 -2.63 -0.57
N CYS A 55 9.25 -2.75 -0.22
CA CYS A 55 9.78 -3.88 0.54
C CYS A 55 9.15 -4.01 1.93
N GLN A 56 8.93 -2.88 2.62
CA GLN A 56 8.27 -2.86 3.93
C GLN A 56 6.79 -3.25 3.82
N THR A 57 6.06 -2.72 2.82
CA THR A 57 4.68 -3.17 2.52
C THR A 57 4.65 -4.66 2.28
N TYR A 58 5.59 -5.17 1.46
CA TYR A 58 5.63 -6.57 1.09
C TYR A 58 5.76 -7.48 2.31
N GLY A 59 6.71 -7.16 3.20
CA GLY A 59 6.97 -7.96 4.40
C GLY A 59 5.87 -7.84 5.45
N LEU A 60 5.41 -6.62 5.76
CA LEU A 60 4.55 -6.37 6.92
C LEU A 60 3.08 -6.71 6.67
N SER A 61 2.58 -6.57 5.44
CA SER A 61 1.18 -6.88 5.11
C SER A 61 0.83 -8.37 5.26
N LEU A 62 1.85 -9.24 5.39
CA LEU A 62 1.67 -10.67 5.73
C LEU A 62 1.37 -10.91 7.21
N TRP A 63 1.65 -9.95 8.09
CA TRP A 63 1.64 -10.16 9.54
C TRP A 63 0.58 -9.35 10.26
N PHE A 64 0.33 -8.11 9.82
CA PHE A 64 -0.64 -7.25 10.47
C PHE A 64 -1.28 -6.26 9.49
N PRO A 65 -2.57 -5.91 9.70
CA PRO A 65 -3.35 -5.18 8.71
C PRO A 65 -3.09 -3.69 8.71
N TYR A 66 -2.60 -3.11 9.81
CA TYR A 66 -2.39 -1.67 9.94
C TYR A 66 -0.91 -1.31 9.97
N GLN A 67 -0.43 -0.64 8.92
CA GLN A 67 0.96 -0.23 8.75
C GLN A 67 1.08 0.96 7.80
N GLY A 68 2.19 1.70 7.89
CA GLY A 68 2.51 2.76 6.93
C GLY A 68 3.68 3.66 7.29
N THR A 69 3.68 4.84 6.71
CA THR A 69 4.68 5.87 6.99
C THR A 69 4.09 7.25 6.76
N GLY A 70 4.61 8.22 7.51
CA GLY A 70 4.53 9.61 7.13
C GLY A 70 5.42 9.92 5.92
N LEU A 71 4.90 10.69 4.97
CA LEU A 71 5.67 11.31 3.90
C LEU A 71 5.90 12.80 4.18
N VAL A 72 7.15 13.22 4.10
CA VAL A 72 7.56 14.62 4.30
C VAL A 72 7.71 15.29 2.94
N TYR A 73 6.93 16.33 2.67
CA TYR A 73 6.95 17.01 1.37
C TYR A 73 8.31 17.61 1.04
N SER A 74 8.80 17.34 -0.18
CA SER A 74 9.95 17.99 -0.80
C SER A 74 9.76 17.94 -2.32
N PRO A 75 10.02 19.05 -3.06
CA PRO A 75 9.73 19.13 -4.50
C PRO A 75 10.51 18.11 -5.35
N GLY A 76 11.67 17.64 -4.87
CA GLY A 76 12.56 16.75 -5.61
C GLY A 76 12.33 15.25 -5.39
N THR A 77 11.52 14.85 -4.39
CA THR A 77 11.47 13.44 -3.95
C THR A 77 10.07 12.84 -3.91
N LEU A 78 9.01 13.64 -4.12
CA LEU A 78 7.62 13.17 -4.00
C LEU A 78 6.85 13.21 -5.31
N THR A 79 7.17 12.24 -6.17
CA THR A 79 6.43 11.93 -7.40
C THR A 79 5.25 10.98 -7.11
N ASP A 80 4.35 10.81 -8.08
CA ASP A 80 3.27 9.81 -8.03
C ASP A 80 3.82 8.42 -7.69
N TYR A 81 4.95 8.04 -8.28
CA TYR A 81 5.63 6.76 -8.00
C TYR A 81 6.00 6.62 -6.53
N TRP A 82 6.59 7.65 -5.94
CA TRP A 82 7.00 7.63 -4.54
C TRP A 82 5.82 7.54 -3.59
N ILE A 83 4.79 8.37 -3.83
CA ILE A 83 3.61 8.44 -2.99
C ILE A 83 2.85 7.11 -3.05
N ARG A 84 2.63 6.56 -4.25
CA ARG A 84 1.98 5.26 -4.44
C ARG A 84 2.79 4.09 -3.88
N SER A 85 4.13 4.20 -3.84
CA SER A 85 4.99 3.21 -3.18
C SER A 85 4.77 3.14 -1.66
N SER A 86 4.20 4.21 -1.08
CA SER A 86 3.93 4.35 0.35
C SER A 86 2.46 4.13 0.71
N TRP A 87 1.58 3.87 -0.27
CA TRP A 87 0.15 3.71 -0.03
C TRP A 87 -0.20 2.36 0.58
N VAL A 88 -0.69 2.44 1.82
CA VAL A 88 -1.20 1.36 2.66
C VAL A 88 -2.22 1.97 3.64
N THR A 89 -2.62 1.24 4.68
CA THR A 89 -3.62 1.70 5.65
C THR A 89 -3.26 2.99 6.38
N GLU A 90 -2.00 3.14 6.79
CA GLU A 90 -1.51 4.40 7.34
C GLU A 90 -0.86 5.17 6.20
N PHE A 91 -1.33 6.39 6.01
CA PHE A 91 -0.80 7.32 5.03
C PHE A 91 -0.94 8.72 5.60
N SER A 92 0.07 9.14 6.35
CA SER A 92 0.20 10.50 6.79
C SER A 92 1.15 11.28 5.89
N PHE A 93 0.94 12.59 5.85
CA PHE A 93 1.74 13.48 5.02
C PHE A 93 1.84 14.84 5.71
N GLY A 94 2.98 15.50 5.57
CA GLY A 94 3.15 16.85 6.07
C GLY A 94 4.32 17.59 5.42
N PRO A 95 4.37 18.92 5.55
CA PRO A 95 5.55 19.70 5.18
C PRO A 95 6.79 19.24 5.94
N GLY A 96 7.96 19.40 5.30
CA GLY A 96 9.22 19.44 6.02
C GLY A 96 9.41 20.74 6.81
N GLY A 97 10.57 20.89 7.43
CA GLY A 97 10.92 22.08 8.20
C GLY A 97 11.06 23.35 7.34
N GLU A 98 11.07 23.21 6.02
CA GLU A 98 11.24 24.30 5.06
C GLU A 98 9.95 25.14 4.87
N GLY A 99 8.80 24.70 5.38
CA GLY A 99 7.52 25.43 5.31
C GLY A 99 6.54 24.91 4.26
N LEU A 100 5.56 25.76 3.88
CA LEU A 100 4.44 25.37 2.99
C LEU A 100 4.58 25.90 1.56
N ASP A 101 5.50 26.83 1.31
CA ASP A 101 5.55 27.64 0.08
C ASP A 101 5.83 26.83 -1.20
N PHE A 102 6.38 25.63 -1.05
CA PHE A 102 6.74 24.73 -2.14
C PHE A 102 5.75 23.57 -2.33
N ILE A 103 4.72 23.47 -1.49
CA ILE A 103 3.73 22.39 -1.56
C ILE A 103 2.75 22.63 -2.71
N ASP A 104 2.70 21.70 -3.65
CA ASP A 104 1.59 21.61 -4.60
C ASP A 104 0.37 20.97 -3.91
N PHE A 105 -0.46 21.81 -3.28
CA PHE A 105 -1.69 21.36 -2.61
C PHE A 105 -2.70 20.71 -3.57
N LYS A 106 -2.67 21.06 -4.87
CA LYS A 106 -3.58 20.47 -5.86
C LYS A 106 -3.17 19.03 -6.16
N HIS A 107 -1.88 18.80 -6.38
CA HIS A 107 -1.31 17.47 -6.56
C HIS A 107 -1.49 16.61 -5.29
N TRP A 108 -1.24 17.20 -4.12
CA TRP A 108 -1.46 16.52 -2.85
C TRP A 108 -2.93 16.11 -2.66
N LYS A 109 -3.88 17.02 -2.91
CA LYS A 109 -5.31 16.70 -2.83
C LYS A 109 -5.68 15.58 -3.79
N LYS A 110 -5.20 15.61 -5.03
CA LYS A 110 -5.44 14.55 -6.03
C LYS A 110 -5.04 13.17 -5.49
N LEU A 111 -3.79 13.03 -5.03
CA LEU A 111 -3.27 11.75 -4.55
C LEU A 111 -3.93 11.31 -3.23
N THR A 112 -4.31 12.25 -2.36
CA THR A 112 -5.05 11.92 -1.15
C THR A 112 -6.46 11.40 -1.45
N ASP A 113 -7.15 12.01 -2.42
CA ASP A 113 -8.47 11.55 -2.84
C ASP A 113 -8.39 10.17 -3.54
N GLU A 114 -7.36 9.95 -4.36
CA GLU A 114 -7.08 8.64 -4.95
C GLU A 114 -6.84 7.58 -3.85
N TRP A 115 -5.97 7.86 -2.87
CA TRP A 115 -5.72 6.97 -1.74
C TRP A 115 -7.00 6.66 -0.96
N ARG A 116 -7.80 7.68 -0.61
CA ARG A 116 -9.09 7.49 0.08
C ARG A 116 -10.04 6.58 -0.69
N SER A 117 -10.01 6.62 -2.02
CA SER A 117 -10.86 5.78 -2.86
C SER A 117 -10.49 4.30 -2.86
N VAL A 118 -9.28 3.96 -2.40
CA VAL A 118 -8.75 2.59 -2.35
C VAL A 118 -8.38 2.11 -0.94
N ALA A 119 -8.34 3.01 0.04
CA ALA A 119 -7.82 2.74 1.38
C ALA A 119 -8.54 1.59 2.10
N HIS A 120 -9.85 1.42 1.86
CA HIS A 120 -10.63 0.34 2.48
C HIS A 120 -10.23 -1.06 2.00
N TYR A 121 -9.57 -1.18 0.84
CA TYR A 121 -9.05 -2.46 0.37
C TYR A 121 -7.82 -2.90 1.14
N PHE A 122 -7.03 -2.00 1.73
CA PHE A 122 -5.80 -2.36 2.46
C PHE A 122 -6.06 -3.15 3.76
N PHE A 123 -7.32 -3.25 4.18
CA PHE A 123 -7.76 -4.13 5.27
C PHE A 123 -8.18 -5.54 4.78
N GLY A 124 -8.06 -5.81 3.48
CA GLY A 124 -8.37 -7.10 2.87
C GLY A 124 -7.21 -8.10 2.95
N ASP A 125 -7.47 -9.31 2.45
CA ASP A 125 -6.49 -10.37 2.34
C ASP A 125 -5.37 -9.95 1.38
N TYR A 126 -4.13 -10.12 1.81
CA TYR A 126 -2.93 -9.69 1.09
C TYR A 126 -2.26 -10.85 0.37
N TYR A 127 -2.07 -10.71 -0.94
CA TYR A 127 -1.41 -11.71 -1.79
C TYR A 127 -0.25 -11.07 -2.56
N PRO A 128 1.01 -11.44 -2.27
CA PRO A 128 2.12 -11.13 -3.15
C PRO A 128 1.92 -11.74 -4.54
N LEU A 129 2.07 -10.93 -5.59
CA LEU A 129 1.95 -11.39 -6.98
C LEU A 129 3.32 -11.60 -7.64
N THR A 130 4.38 -11.14 -6.99
CA THR A 130 5.78 -11.36 -7.35
C THR A 130 6.56 -11.91 -6.16
N PRO A 131 7.72 -12.57 -6.37
CA PRO A 131 8.67 -12.81 -5.29
C PRO A 131 9.15 -11.51 -4.64
N TYR A 132 9.59 -11.62 -3.38
CA TYR A 132 10.27 -10.52 -2.70
C TYR A 132 11.60 -10.20 -3.42
N SER A 133 11.93 -8.92 -3.56
CA SER A 133 13.21 -8.48 -4.11
C SER A 133 13.57 -7.09 -3.62
N MET A 134 14.86 -6.87 -3.34
CA MET A 134 15.42 -5.54 -3.10
C MET A 134 16.00 -4.90 -4.36
N ASN A 135 16.05 -5.63 -5.49
CA ASN A 135 16.66 -5.11 -6.70
C ASN A 135 15.78 -4.05 -7.37
N GLU A 136 16.41 -3.10 -8.06
CA GLU A 136 15.71 -2.03 -8.79
C GLU A 136 15.38 -2.38 -10.25
N ASP A 137 15.81 -3.56 -10.73
CA ASP A 137 15.67 -4.03 -12.11
C ASP A 137 14.45 -4.96 -12.34
N VAL A 138 13.53 -5.02 -11.39
CA VAL A 138 12.36 -5.93 -11.42
C VAL A 138 11.03 -5.20 -11.26
N TRP A 139 9.95 -5.89 -11.63
CA TRP A 139 8.60 -5.55 -11.19
C TRP A 139 8.38 -5.99 -9.75
N MET A 140 7.60 -5.21 -9.00
CA MET A 140 7.00 -5.65 -7.74
C MET A 140 5.49 -5.43 -7.80
N ALA A 141 4.71 -6.42 -7.37
CA ALA A 141 3.27 -6.29 -7.32
C ALA A 141 2.63 -7.15 -6.24
N TRP A 142 1.47 -6.69 -5.76
CA TRP A 142 0.64 -7.39 -4.80
C TRP A 142 -0.84 -7.05 -5.00
N GLN A 143 -1.70 -7.88 -4.44
CA GLN A 143 -3.16 -7.76 -4.41
C GLN A 143 -3.62 -7.62 -2.96
N PHE A 144 -4.57 -6.71 -2.74
CA PHE A 144 -5.45 -6.76 -1.58
C PHE A 144 -6.86 -7.13 -2.06
N HIS A 145 -7.50 -8.09 -1.40
CA HIS A 145 -8.82 -8.60 -1.76
C HIS A 145 -9.80 -8.48 -0.58
N ARG A 146 -11.00 -7.99 -0.86
CA ARG A 146 -12.10 -7.91 0.09
C ARG A 146 -13.20 -8.84 -0.40
N GLU A 147 -13.15 -10.10 0.06
CA GLU A 147 -14.13 -11.13 -0.32
C GLU A 147 -15.56 -10.71 0.05
N ASP A 148 -15.72 -10.03 1.18
CA ASP A 148 -17.01 -9.48 1.64
C ASP A 148 -17.60 -8.42 0.70
N LEU A 149 -16.76 -7.77 -0.12
CA LEU A 149 -17.18 -6.82 -1.16
C LEU A 149 -17.18 -7.45 -2.56
N GLY A 150 -16.49 -8.57 -2.75
CA GLY A 150 -16.17 -9.11 -4.08
C GLY A 150 -15.31 -8.16 -4.90
N GLU A 151 -14.46 -7.37 -4.24
CA GLU A 151 -13.70 -6.26 -4.82
C GLU A 151 -12.26 -6.26 -4.29
N GLY A 152 -11.34 -5.66 -5.03
CA GLY A 152 -9.99 -5.46 -4.51
C GLY A 152 -9.15 -4.54 -5.37
N VAL A 153 -7.91 -4.39 -4.93
CA VAL A 153 -6.92 -3.51 -5.54
C VAL A 153 -5.62 -4.24 -5.78
N ILE A 154 -4.96 -3.93 -6.88
CA ILE A 154 -3.62 -4.36 -7.22
C ILE A 154 -2.75 -3.12 -7.23
N GLN A 155 -1.60 -3.18 -6.55
CA GLN A 155 -0.55 -2.19 -6.71
C GLN A 155 0.61 -2.87 -7.45
N ALA A 156 1.08 -2.24 -8.51
CA ALA A 156 2.19 -2.73 -9.32
C ALA A 156 3.19 -1.60 -9.62
N PHE A 157 4.46 -1.94 -9.53
CA PHE A 157 5.58 -1.01 -9.60
C PHE A 157 6.59 -1.51 -10.64
N ARG A 158 6.82 -0.71 -11.67
CA ARG A 158 8.00 -0.83 -12.54
C ARG A 158 9.12 -0.01 -11.90
N ARG A 159 10.12 -0.71 -11.36
CA ARG A 159 11.26 -0.08 -10.65
C ARG A 159 12.26 0.57 -11.62
N PRO A 160 13.07 1.54 -11.15
CA PRO A 160 13.86 2.43 -12.01
C PRO A 160 14.78 1.76 -13.03
N ASP A 161 15.30 0.58 -12.75
CA ASP A 161 16.22 -0.13 -13.65
C ASP A 161 15.53 -1.26 -14.45
N CYS A 162 14.21 -1.39 -14.33
CA CYS A 162 13.44 -2.44 -14.99
C CYS A 162 13.23 -2.14 -16.47
N PHE A 163 13.97 -2.85 -17.32
CA PHE A 163 13.87 -2.74 -18.79
C PHE A 163 12.64 -3.44 -19.39
N TYR A 164 11.92 -4.27 -18.63
CA TYR A 164 10.66 -4.87 -19.07
C TYR A 164 9.48 -3.90 -18.86
N GLU A 165 8.86 -3.43 -19.93
CA GLU A 165 7.72 -2.49 -19.89
C GLU A 165 6.39 -3.15 -19.53
N SER A 166 6.30 -4.47 -19.61
CA SER A 166 5.06 -5.18 -19.27
C SER A 166 5.32 -6.46 -18.51
N ALA A 167 4.41 -6.78 -17.60
CA ALA A 167 4.40 -7.99 -16.80
C ALA A 167 2.97 -8.55 -16.72
N ARG A 168 2.86 -9.83 -16.37
CA ARG A 168 1.58 -10.50 -16.17
C ARG A 168 1.49 -11.05 -14.76
N PHE A 169 0.44 -10.65 -14.04
CA PHE A 169 0.25 -11.00 -12.64
C PHE A 169 -0.96 -11.91 -12.48
N LYS A 170 -0.76 -13.07 -11.86
CA LYS A 170 -1.82 -14.05 -11.60
C LYS A 170 -2.49 -13.72 -10.28
N LEU A 171 -3.72 -13.23 -10.34
CA LEU A 171 -4.48 -12.88 -9.16
C LEU A 171 -4.81 -14.13 -8.33
N GLN A 172 -5.15 -13.91 -7.08
CA GLN A 172 -5.46 -14.96 -6.12
C GLN A 172 -6.89 -14.79 -5.61
N ASP A 173 -7.46 -15.91 -5.17
CA ASP A 173 -8.71 -15.95 -4.39
C ASP A 173 -9.91 -15.24 -5.04
N LEU A 174 -10.08 -15.47 -6.35
CA LEU A 174 -11.25 -15.01 -7.09
C LEU A 174 -12.19 -16.18 -7.39
N GLU A 175 -13.49 -15.92 -7.51
CA GLU A 175 -14.43 -16.95 -7.93
C GLU A 175 -14.25 -17.25 -9.43
N PRO A 176 -13.92 -18.50 -9.83
CA PRO A 176 -13.50 -18.81 -11.19
C PRO A 176 -14.51 -18.42 -12.28
N GLU A 177 -15.79 -18.67 -12.04
CA GLU A 177 -16.87 -18.44 -13.01
C GLU A 177 -17.47 -17.02 -12.94
N ALA A 178 -17.15 -16.27 -11.88
CA ALA A 178 -17.60 -14.89 -11.76
C ALA A 178 -16.88 -13.99 -12.78
N ARG A 179 -17.56 -12.93 -13.22
CA ARG A 179 -16.97 -11.90 -14.08
C ARG A 179 -16.61 -10.69 -13.25
N TYR A 180 -15.47 -10.08 -13.56
CA TYR A 180 -14.95 -8.91 -12.89
C TYR A 180 -14.79 -7.77 -13.88
N ILE A 181 -15.17 -6.56 -13.48
CA ILE A 181 -14.72 -5.33 -14.14
C ILE A 181 -13.36 -4.98 -13.55
N VAL A 182 -12.35 -4.85 -14.42
CA VAL A 182 -10.99 -4.45 -14.07
C VAL A 182 -10.72 -3.09 -14.70
N ARG A 183 -10.26 -2.12 -13.91
CA ARG A 183 -10.00 -0.75 -14.38
C ARG A 183 -8.87 -0.08 -13.62
N GLN A 184 -8.18 0.84 -14.28
CA GLN A 184 -7.34 1.83 -13.60
C GLN A 184 -8.23 3.01 -13.17
N PRO A 185 -8.02 3.60 -11.98
CA PRO A 185 -8.75 4.79 -11.55
C PRO A 185 -8.62 5.97 -12.52
N ASP A 186 -7.44 6.13 -13.14
CA ASP A 186 -7.10 7.28 -14.00
C ASP A 186 -7.49 7.09 -15.47
N GLU A 187 -7.87 5.88 -15.91
CA GLU A 187 -8.17 5.59 -17.32
C GLU A 187 -9.68 5.53 -17.60
N LYS A 188 -10.07 6.08 -18.77
CA LYS A 188 -11.42 5.92 -19.32
C LYS A 188 -11.55 4.56 -19.99
N GLY A 189 -11.48 3.48 -19.23
CA GLY A 189 -11.57 2.13 -19.75
C GLY A 189 -11.79 1.10 -18.65
N SER A 190 -12.44 0.00 -19.03
CA SER A 190 -12.51 -1.17 -18.16
C SER A 190 -12.56 -2.44 -18.97
N ASN A 191 -11.86 -3.46 -18.52
CA ASN A 191 -11.88 -4.79 -19.11
C ASN A 191 -12.81 -5.69 -18.30
N ARG A 192 -13.50 -6.59 -18.98
CA ARG A 192 -14.28 -7.65 -18.34
C ARG A 192 -13.52 -8.96 -18.49
N MET A 193 -13.20 -9.59 -17.37
CA MET A 193 -12.46 -10.85 -17.33
C MET A 193 -13.14 -11.79 -16.34
N THR A 194 -13.06 -13.10 -16.57
CA THR A 194 -13.48 -14.08 -15.57
C THR A 194 -12.45 -14.21 -14.45
N GLY A 195 -12.88 -14.65 -13.26
CA GLY A 195 -11.95 -14.96 -12.17
C GLY A 195 -10.92 -16.01 -12.61
N ARG A 196 -11.34 -17.04 -13.37
CA ARG A 196 -10.44 -18.03 -13.96
C ARG A 196 -9.36 -17.39 -14.83
N GLU A 197 -9.73 -16.47 -15.73
CA GLU A 197 -8.74 -15.80 -16.58
C GLU A 197 -7.75 -14.95 -15.78
N LEU A 198 -8.23 -14.25 -14.75
CA LEU A 198 -7.40 -13.43 -13.87
C LEU A 198 -6.42 -14.27 -13.03
N MET A 199 -6.82 -15.47 -12.60
CA MET A 199 -5.98 -16.36 -11.80
C MET A 199 -5.04 -17.23 -12.64
N GLU A 200 -5.53 -17.82 -13.74
CA GLU A 200 -4.75 -18.79 -14.52
C GLU A 200 -3.87 -18.11 -15.57
N LYS A 201 -4.46 -17.23 -16.38
CA LYS A 201 -3.73 -16.48 -17.41
C LYS A 201 -2.98 -15.33 -16.74
N GLY A 202 -3.68 -14.54 -15.93
CA GLY A 202 -3.14 -13.35 -15.27
C GLY A 202 -3.46 -12.05 -15.99
N LEU A 203 -3.49 -10.96 -15.25
CA LEU A 203 -3.68 -9.59 -15.74
C LEU A 203 -2.37 -9.05 -16.32
N ARG A 204 -2.38 -8.64 -17.60
CA ARG A 204 -1.24 -7.95 -18.21
C ARG A 204 -1.29 -6.47 -17.83
N ILE A 205 -0.18 -5.96 -17.32
CA ILE A 205 0.03 -4.53 -17.03
C ILE A 205 1.20 -4.07 -17.87
N THR A 206 1.07 -2.90 -18.50
CA THR A 206 2.12 -2.23 -19.27
C THR A 206 2.30 -0.82 -18.69
N LEU A 207 3.54 -0.45 -18.39
CA LEU A 207 3.92 0.88 -17.92
C LEU A 207 5.08 1.38 -18.78
N GLU A 208 4.84 2.43 -19.57
CA GLU A 208 5.81 2.96 -20.53
C GLU A 208 6.87 3.83 -19.83
N ASN A 209 6.48 4.55 -18.76
CA ASN A 209 7.41 5.37 -17.99
C ASN A 209 8.25 4.51 -17.04
N ASN A 210 9.38 5.05 -16.61
CA ASN A 210 10.29 4.38 -15.71
C ASN A 210 11.00 5.39 -14.77
N PRO A 211 10.84 5.27 -13.43
CA PRO A 211 9.94 4.36 -12.72
C PRO A 211 8.46 4.77 -12.85
N GLU A 212 7.56 3.80 -12.71
CA GLU A 212 6.11 4.05 -12.77
C GLU A 212 5.34 3.11 -11.84
N ALA A 213 4.26 3.62 -11.25
CA ALA A 213 3.41 2.88 -10.31
C ALA A 213 1.95 3.01 -10.74
N VAL A 214 1.24 1.88 -10.71
CA VAL A 214 -0.18 1.81 -11.05
C VAL A 214 -0.98 1.12 -9.96
N THR A 215 -2.21 1.61 -9.79
CA THR A 215 -3.22 0.99 -8.95
C THR A 215 -4.36 0.52 -9.85
N ILE A 216 -4.72 -0.76 -9.77
CA ILE A 216 -5.80 -1.35 -10.58
C ILE A 216 -6.88 -1.87 -9.65
N LEU A 217 -8.12 -1.49 -9.91
CA LEU A 217 -9.29 -1.95 -9.19
C LEU A 217 -9.97 -3.07 -9.96
N TYR A 218 -10.43 -4.10 -9.24
CA TYR A 218 -11.35 -5.09 -9.78
C TYR A 218 -12.59 -5.21 -8.91
N LYS A 219 -13.73 -5.46 -9.57
CA LYS A 219 -15.04 -5.62 -8.92
C LYS A 219 -15.84 -6.71 -9.57
N LYS A 220 -16.32 -7.66 -8.78
CA LYS A 220 -17.23 -8.72 -9.21
C LYS A 220 -18.53 -8.10 -9.73
N LEU A 221 -18.96 -8.55 -10.90
CA LEU A 221 -20.24 -8.22 -11.48
C LEU A 221 -21.33 -9.01 -10.76
N LYS A 222 -22.45 -8.33 -10.49
CA LYS A 222 -23.68 -8.96 -10.02
C LYS A 222 -24.36 -9.75 -11.14
#